data_AF-A0A2T4TYA4-F1
#
_entry.id   AF-A0A2T4TYA4-F1
#
_cell.length_a   1.000
_cell.length_b   1.000
_cell.length_c   1.000
_cell.angle_alpha   90.00
_cell.angle_beta   90.00
_cell.angle_gamma   90.00
#
_symmetry.space_group_name_H-M   'P 1'
#
loop_
_entity.id
_entity.type
_entity.pdbx_description
1 polymer ?
#
loop_
_entity_poly.entity_id
_entity_poly.type
_entity_poly.pdbx_seq_one_letter_code
_entity_poly.pdbx_strand_id
1 'polypeptide(L)'
;MRALLIMLLGGWIVGTLLMSFVATQNFRTVDRLLSAPTVEFSRAIAPLAHDEARGVLRYLVSELNRLFFSAWGLTQLALGAAVVAAAIGLRPLDRTVITIAATVSVIVVVSLLLSQSLLSLGRSLDFVPRTLVSIDLARFRKLHLIYTALDLLKLTLCIWLLIRSARQASLAPMKR
;
A
#
# COMPACT_ATOMS: atom_id res chain seq x y z
N MET A 1 4.08 -25.43 8.11
CA MET A 1 4.12 -24.05 8.66
C MET A 1 5.16 -23.15 8.01
N ARG A 2 6.43 -23.57 7.87
CA ARG A 2 7.48 -22.72 7.27
C ARG A 2 7.21 -22.34 5.80
N ALA A 3 6.82 -23.30 4.95
CA ALA A 3 6.47 -23.01 3.55
C ALA A 3 5.29 -22.03 3.44
N LEU A 4 4.25 -22.21 4.27
CA LEU A 4 3.11 -21.30 4.37
C LEU A 4 3.57 -19.88 4.75
N LEU A 5 4.43 -19.75 5.76
CA LEU A 5 4.98 -18.45 6.17
C LEU A 5 5.72 -17.75 5.02
N ILE A 6 6.57 -18.49 4.28
CA ILE A 6 7.29 -17.97 3.11
C ILE A 6 6.32 -17.53 2.02
N MET A 7 5.30 -18.34 1.71
CA MET A 7 4.28 -18.03 0.71
C MET A 7 3.49 -16.76 1.08
N LEU A 8 3.04 -16.66 2.34
CA LEU A 8 2.30 -15.50 2.85
C LEU A 8 3.14 -14.22 2.79
N LEU A 9 4.41 -14.28 3.23
CA LEU A 9 5.33 -13.15 3.18
C LEU A 9 5.63 -12.72 1.73
N GLY A 10 5.85 -13.68 0.83
CA GLY A 10 6.06 -13.40 -0.60
C GLY A 10 4.85 -12.72 -1.24
N GLY A 11 3.65 -13.27 -1.01
CA GLY A 11 2.39 -12.66 -1.48
C GLY A 11 2.16 -11.26 -0.91
N TRP A 12 2.47 -11.05 0.37
CA TRP A 12 2.40 -9.72 0.99
C TRP A 12 3.33 -8.74 0.30
N ILE A 13 4.62 -9.08 0.16
CA ILE A 13 5.63 -8.20 -0.48
C ILE A 13 5.19 -7.82 -1.89
N VAL A 14 4.80 -8.81 -2.71
CA VAL A 14 4.34 -8.57 -4.08
C VAL A 14 3.09 -7.68 -4.08
N GLY A 15 2.12 -7.94 -3.21
CA GLY A 15 0.91 -7.12 -3.10
C GLY A 15 1.23 -5.66 -2.72
N THR A 16 2.16 -5.42 -1.79
CA THR A 16 2.58 -4.05 -1.44
C THR A 16 3.23 -3.32 -2.63
N LEU A 17 4.10 -4.03 -3.39
CA LEU A 17 4.74 -3.47 -4.58
C LEU A 17 3.73 -3.19 -5.69
N LEU A 18 2.78 -4.10 -5.93
CA LEU A 18 1.70 -3.93 -6.89
C LEU A 18 0.81 -2.73 -6.51
N MET A 19 0.49 -2.56 -5.23
CA MET A 19 -0.28 -1.41 -4.76
C MET A 19 0.42 -0.07 -5.03
N SER A 20 1.73 -0.01 -4.80
CA SER A 20 2.55 1.17 -5.13
C SER A 20 2.57 1.45 -6.63
N PHE A 21 2.68 0.39 -7.44
CA PHE A 21 2.66 0.48 -8.89
C PHE A 21 1.30 0.98 -9.41
N VAL A 22 0.19 0.34 -9.01
CA VAL A 22 -1.17 0.69 -9.43
C VAL A 22 -1.51 2.14 -9.07
N ALA A 23 -1.22 2.56 -7.84
CA ALA A 23 -1.49 3.93 -7.41
C ALA A 23 -0.76 4.97 -8.27
N THR A 24 0.51 4.69 -8.61
CA THR A 24 1.32 5.54 -9.48
C THR A 24 0.79 5.54 -10.92
N GLN A 25 0.46 4.37 -11.46
CA GLN A 25 -0.04 4.24 -12.82
C GLN A 25 -1.39 4.92 -13.00
N ASN A 26 -2.29 4.86 -12.02
CA ASN A 26 -3.59 5.53 -12.12
C ASN A 26 -3.41 7.05 -12.33
N PHE A 27 -2.53 7.71 -11.57
CA PHE A 27 -2.26 9.14 -11.79
C PHE A 27 -1.58 9.42 -13.13
N ARG A 28 -0.61 8.59 -13.54
CA ARG A 28 0.05 8.75 -14.85
C ARG A 28 -0.91 8.54 -16.01
N THR A 29 -1.93 7.70 -15.85
CA THR A 29 -2.97 7.49 -16.86
C THR A 29 -3.78 8.76 -17.11
N VAL A 30 -4.03 9.58 -16.08
CA VAL A 30 -4.68 10.89 -16.28
C VAL A 30 -3.85 11.77 -17.21
N ASP A 31 -2.55 11.89 -16.93
CA ASP A 31 -1.67 12.75 -17.75
C ASP A 31 -1.56 12.19 -19.19
N ARG A 32 -1.52 10.87 -19.39
CA ARG A 32 -1.53 10.23 -20.72
C ARG A 32 -2.82 10.46 -21.51
N LEU A 33 -3.98 10.35 -20.85
CA LEU A 33 -5.29 10.58 -21.48
C LEU A 33 -5.44 12.02 -21.96
N LEU A 34 -4.90 12.98 -21.21
CA LEU A 34 -4.97 14.40 -21.55
C LEU A 34 -3.91 14.84 -22.57
N SER A 35 -2.76 14.16 -22.62
CA SER A 35 -1.69 14.50 -23.59
C SER A 35 -1.94 13.94 -24.98
N ALA A 36 -2.67 12.83 -25.09
CA ALA A 36 -2.99 12.17 -26.35
C ALA A 36 -4.44 11.65 -26.35
N PRO A 37 -5.45 12.56 -26.26
CA PRO A 37 -6.84 12.16 -26.20
C PRO A 37 -7.32 11.58 -27.53
N THR A 38 -8.24 10.62 -27.49
CA THR A 38 -8.98 10.21 -28.70
C THR A 38 -9.90 11.34 -29.16
N VAL A 39 -10.41 11.25 -30.39
CA VAL A 39 -11.34 12.25 -30.94
C VAL A 39 -12.64 12.28 -30.11
N GLU A 40 -13.15 11.11 -29.72
CA GLU A 40 -14.35 10.96 -28.92
C GLU A 40 -14.15 11.55 -27.52
N PHE A 41 -13.00 11.25 -26.90
CA PHE A 41 -12.69 11.77 -25.57
C PHE A 41 -12.52 13.29 -25.59
N SER A 42 -11.85 13.83 -26.60
CA SER A 42 -11.71 15.27 -26.82
C SER A 42 -13.06 15.97 -26.93
N ARG A 43 -14.00 15.39 -27.70
CA ARG A 43 -15.38 15.92 -27.80
C ARG A 43 -16.12 15.84 -26.46
N ALA A 44 -15.96 14.74 -25.72
CA ALA A 44 -16.64 14.54 -24.44
C ALA A 44 -16.18 15.54 -23.36
N ILE A 45 -14.92 15.93 -23.37
CA ILE A 45 -14.37 16.91 -22.41
C ILE A 45 -14.34 18.35 -22.93
N ALA A 46 -14.73 18.60 -24.18
CA ALA A 46 -14.73 19.93 -24.80
C ALA A 46 -15.45 21.03 -24.00
N PRO A 47 -16.52 20.75 -23.23
CA PRO A 47 -17.15 21.77 -22.38
C PRO A 47 -16.32 22.18 -21.17
N LEU A 48 -15.29 21.41 -20.77
CA LEU A 48 -14.46 21.66 -19.60
C LEU A 48 -13.17 22.37 -20.00
N ALA A 49 -12.68 23.30 -19.18
CA ALA A 49 -11.32 23.79 -19.33
C ALA A 49 -10.31 22.65 -19.05
N HIS A 50 -9.11 22.72 -19.62
CA HIS A 50 -8.09 21.67 -19.47
C HIS A 50 -7.80 21.34 -18.00
N ASP A 51 -7.67 22.36 -17.14
CA ASP A 51 -7.40 22.18 -15.71
C ASP A 51 -8.58 21.57 -14.97
N GLU A 52 -9.81 21.86 -15.38
CA GLU A 52 -11.03 21.28 -14.81
C GLU A 52 -11.16 19.80 -15.19
N ALA A 53 -10.97 19.46 -16.47
CA ALA A 53 -10.95 18.08 -16.94
C ALA A 53 -9.88 17.26 -16.19
N ARG A 54 -8.69 17.85 -16.01
CA ARG A 54 -7.64 17.25 -15.19
C ARG A 54 -8.04 17.08 -13.74
N GLY A 55 -8.67 18.07 -13.12
CA GLY A 55 -9.19 18.00 -11.76
C GLY A 55 -10.16 16.83 -11.57
N VAL A 56 -11.16 16.71 -12.45
CA VAL A 56 -12.17 15.65 -12.40
C VAL A 56 -11.56 14.26 -12.57
N LEU A 57 -10.67 14.06 -13.56
CA LEU A 57 -10.02 12.77 -13.77
C LEU A 57 -9.09 12.39 -12.61
N ARG A 58 -8.39 13.36 -12.03
CA ARG A 58 -7.57 13.15 -10.83
C ARG A 58 -8.43 12.78 -9.63
N TYR A 59 -9.60 13.38 -9.48
CA TYR A 59 -10.55 13.02 -8.42
C TYR A 59 -11.04 11.57 -8.58
N LEU A 60 -11.43 11.16 -9.79
CA LEU A 60 -11.80 9.77 -10.08
C LEU A 60 -10.68 8.79 -9.70
N VAL A 61 -9.45 9.09 -10.13
CA VAL A 61 -8.27 8.27 -9.80
C VAL A 61 -7.97 8.28 -8.30
N SER A 62 -8.17 9.40 -7.61
CA SER A 62 -8.09 9.44 -6.14
C SER A 62 -9.08 8.44 -5.53
N GLU A 63 -10.37 8.45 -5.89
CA GLU A 63 -11.36 7.50 -5.36
C GLU A 63 -11.02 6.04 -5.69
N LEU A 64 -10.53 5.72 -6.89
CA LEU A 64 -10.04 4.37 -7.21
C LEU A 64 -8.89 3.95 -6.30
N ASN A 65 -7.91 4.83 -6.10
CA ASN A 65 -6.80 4.56 -5.19
C ASN A 65 -7.28 4.38 -3.74
N ARG A 66 -8.24 5.19 -3.27
CA ARG A 66 -8.84 5.05 -1.94
C ARG A 66 -9.48 3.68 -1.76
N LEU A 67 -10.25 3.21 -2.76
CA LEU A 67 -10.83 1.87 -2.79
C LEU A 67 -9.74 0.79 -2.68
N PHE A 68 -8.72 0.85 -3.53
CA PHE A 68 -7.65 -0.14 -3.52
C PHE A 68 -6.86 -0.15 -2.21
N PHE A 69 -6.53 1.02 -1.65
CA PHE A 69 -5.83 1.10 -0.35
C PHE A 69 -6.69 0.59 0.81
N SER A 70 -8.01 0.81 0.79
CA SER A 70 -8.93 0.28 1.79
C SER A 70 -8.99 -1.26 1.72
N ALA A 71 -9.20 -1.80 0.52
CA ALA A 71 -9.22 -3.26 0.30
C ALA A 71 -7.87 -3.89 0.66
N TRP A 72 -6.77 -3.27 0.28
CA TRP A 72 -5.43 -3.73 0.62
C TRP A 72 -5.17 -3.69 2.12
N GLY A 73 -5.60 -2.64 2.80
CA GLY A 73 -5.47 -2.53 4.26
C GLY A 73 -6.18 -3.67 5.00
N LEU A 74 -7.40 -4.02 4.61
CA LEU A 74 -8.11 -5.19 5.14
C LEU A 74 -7.39 -6.50 4.82
N THR A 75 -6.88 -6.62 3.60
CA THR A 75 -6.08 -7.79 3.17
C THR A 75 -4.81 -7.92 4.02
N GLN A 76 -4.15 -6.81 4.36
CA GLN A 76 -2.97 -6.81 5.22
C GLN A 76 -3.28 -7.24 6.66
N LEU A 77 -4.48 -6.96 7.19
CA LEU A 77 -4.88 -7.50 8.50
C LEU A 77 -5.01 -9.01 8.47
N ALA A 78 -5.69 -9.55 7.44
CA ALA A 78 -5.85 -10.99 7.27
C ALA A 78 -4.48 -11.69 7.09
N LEU A 79 -3.60 -11.11 6.25
CA LEU A 79 -2.24 -11.58 6.08
C LEU A 79 -1.42 -11.48 7.36
N GLY A 80 -1.56 -10.40 8.14
CA GLY A 80 -0.92 -10.21 9.45
C GLY A 80 -1.24 -11.33 10.41
N ALA A 81 -2.54 -11.60 10.60
CA ALA A 81 -3.01 -12.68 11.43
C ALA A 81 -2.50 -14.06 10.95
N ALA A 82 -2.54 -14.31 9.63
CA ALA A 82 -2.06 -15.55 9.05
C ALA A 82 -0.54 -15.74 9.22
N VAL A 83 0.26 -14.68 9.06
CA VAL A 83 1.71 -14.69 9.26
C VAL A 83 2.05 -14.97 10.72
N VAL A 84 1.36 -14.33 11.67
CA VAL A 84 1.54 -14.60 13.11
C VAL A 84 1.16 -16.04 13.46
N ALA A 85 0.02 -16.53 12.97
CA ALA A 85 -0.40 -17.92 13.20
C ALA A 85 0.62 -18.92 12.62
N ALA A 86 1.11 -18.68 11.40
CA ALA A 86 2.14 -19.51 10.77
C ALA A 86 3.47 -19.48 11.56
N ALA A 87 3.84 -18.34 12.12
CA ALA A 87 5.03 -18.18 12.97
C ALA A 87 4.92 -18.98 14.28
N ILE A 88 3.77 -18.92 14.96
CA ILE A 88 3.50 -19.70 16.18
C ILE A 88 3.50 -21.21 15.89
N GLY A 89 3.08 -21.60 14.69
CA GLY A 89 3.09 -22.98 14.22
C GLY A 89 4.48 -23.55 13.88
N LEU A 90 5.56 -22.77 13.90
CA LEU A 90 6.91 -23.27 13.61
C LEU A 90 7.42 -24.24 14.67
N ARG A 91 8.18 -25.25 14.24
CA ARG A 91 8.84 -26.23 15.11
C ARG A 91 10.31 -26.39 14.69
N PRO A 92 11.29 -26.20 15.60
CA PRO A 92 11.12 -25.62 16.94
C PRO A 92 10.55 -24.19 16.87
N LEU A 93 10.01 -23.71 17.99
CA LEU A 93 9.43 -22.37 18.08
C LEU A 93 10.52 -21.31 17.89
N ASP A 94 10.36 -20.40 16.93
CA ASP A 94 11.29 -19.27 16.71
C ASP A 94 10.65 -17.99 17.27
N ARG A 95 11.02 -17.63 18.51
CA ARG A 95 10.51 -16.43 19.21
C ARG A 95 10.80 -15.14 18.44
N THR A 96 11.93 -15.07 17.74
CA THR A 96 12.29 -13.89 16.93
C THR A 96 11.32 -13.71 15.76
N VAL A 97 10.97 -14.80 15.07
CA VAL A 97 9.99 -14.75 13.97
C VAL A 97 8.62 -14.33 14.48
N ILE A 98 8.19 -14.85 15.63
CA ILE A 98 6.90 -14.48 16.25
C ILE A 98 6.88 -13.00 16.64
N THR A 99 7.92 -12.51 17.33
CA THR A 99 7.99 -11.11 17.74
C THR A 99 7.94 -10.17 16.55
N ILE A 100 8.71 -10.44 15.47
CA ILE A 100 8.70 -9.57 14.30
C ILE A 100 7.38 -9.67 13.53
N ALA A 101 6.77 -10.85 13.42
CA ALA A 101 5.44 -11.01 12.84
C ALA A 101 4.37 -10.21 13.62
N ALA A 102 4.44 -10.23 14.95
CA ALA A 102 3.55 -9.45 15.80
C ALA A 102 3.78 -7.93 15.62
N THR A 103 5.05 -7.48 15.60
CA THR A 103 5.39 -6.08 15.33
C THR A 103 4.88 -5.61 13.97
N VAL A 104 5.06 -6.42 12.92
CA VAL A 104 4.50 -6.13 11.58
C VAL A 104 2.99 -5.98 11.64
N SER A 105 2.29 -6.86 12.37
CA SER A 105 0.83 -6.80 12.53
C SER A 105 0.38 -5.54 13.27
N VAL A 106 1.11 -5.10 14.30
CA VAL A 106 0.86 -3.82 14.98
C VAL A 106 1.05 -2.65 14.02
N ILE A 107 2.11 -2.66 13.21
CA ILE A 107 2.34 -1.62 12.19
C ILE A 107 1.18 -1.57 11.20
N VAL A 108 0.61 -2.70 10.77
CA VAL A 108 -0.58 -2.71 9.90
C VAL A 108 -1.77 -2.00 10.53
N VAL A 109 -2.06 -2.28 11.80
CA VAL A 109 -3.17 -1.63 12.51
C VAL A 109 -2.94 -0.12 12.59
N VAL A 110 -1.73 0.32 12.93
CA VAL A 110 -1.37 1.75 12.96
C VAL A 110 -1.49 2.38 11.56
N SER A 111 -0.97 1.72 10.52
CA SER A 111 -1.07 2.18 9.13
C SER A 111 -2.52 2.33 8.67
N LEU A 112 -3.41 1.44 9.10
CA LEU A 112 -4.85 1.53 8.79
C LEU A 112 -5.50 2.76 9.43
N LEU A 113 -5.21 3.03 10.70
CA LEU A 113 -5.71 4.21 11.40
C LEU A 113 -5.19 5.51 10.75
N LEU A 114 -3.90 5.53 10.39
CA LEU A 114 -3.31 6.65 9.64
C LEU A 114 -3.92 6.81 8.25
N SER A 115 -4.21 5.70 7.57
CA SER A 115 -4.86 5.69 6.26
C SER A 115 -6.23 6.36 6.33
N GLN A 116 -7.07 6.03 7.32
CA GLN A 116 -8.37 6.71 7.49
C GLN A 116 -8.23 8.23 7.63
N SER A 117 -7.22 8.69 8.37
CA SER A 117 -6.93 10.13 8.53
C SER A 117 -6.43 10.77 7.23
N LEU A 118 -5.64 10.05 6.43
CA LEU A 118 -5.21 10.49 5.11
C LEU A 118 -6.35 10.53 4.10
N LEU A 119 -7.31 9.61 4.19
CA LEU A 119 -8.48 9.56 3.31
C LEU A 119 -9.39 10.77 3.53
N SER A 120 -9.72 11.08 4.79
CA SER A 120 -10.59 12.22 5.13
C SER A 120 -9.95 13.55 4.76
N LEU A 121 -8.67 13.75 5.12
CA LEU A 121 -7.92 14.95 4.77
C LEU A 121 -7.64 15.04 3.26
N GLY A 122 -7.44 13.91 2.59
CA GLY A 122 -7.27 13.89 1.15
C GLY A 122 -8.50 14.38 0.40
N ARG A 123 -9.71 14.03 0.87
CA ARG A 123 -10.97 14.46 0.25
C ARG A 123 -11.19 15.96 0.35
N SER A 124 -10.83 16.58 1.48
CA SER A 124 -10.91 18.05 1.60
C SER A 124 -9.91 18.79 0.71
N LEU A 125 -8.87 18.11 0.22
CA LEU A 125 -7.82 18.68 -0.62
C LEU A 125 -7.99 18.39 -2.12
N ASP A 126 -8.97 17.58 -2.54
CA ASP A 126 -9.08 17.11 -3.93
C ASP A 126 -9.27 18.25 -4.94
N PHE A 127 -9.93 19.33 -4.54
CA PHE A 127 -10.18 20.52 -5.36
C PHE A 127 -9.38 21.75 -4.93
N VAL A 128 -8.48 21.60 -3.95
CA VAL A 128 -7.62 22.70 -3.51
C VAL A 128 -6.43 22.82 -4.47
N PRO A 129 -6.21 23.98 -5.10
CA PRO A 129 -5.03 24.19 -5.93
C PRO A 129 -3.74 23.89 -5.18
N ARG A 130 -2.88 23.03 -5.75
CA ARG A 130 -1.63 22.60 -5.10
C ARG A 130 -0.57 23.70 -4.98
N THR A 131 -0.77 24.82 -5.67
CA THR A 131 0.06 26.03 -5.58
C THR A 131 -0.24 26.84 -4.32
N LEU A 132 -1.39 26.62 -3.68
CA LEU A 132 -1.73 27.27 -2.42
C LEU A 132 -1.07 26.54 -1.26
N VAL A 133 -0.30 27.27 -0.46
CA VAL A 133 0.24 26.76 0.80
C VAL A 133 -0.87 26.82 1.84
N SER A 134 -1.40 25.67 2.23
CA SER A 134 -2.39 25.54 3.30
C SER A 134 -1.88 24.69 4.46
N ILE A 135 -2.41 24.95 5.66
CA ILE A 135 -2.12 24.16 6.86
C ILE A 135 -2.50 22.69 6.65
N ASP A 136 -3.62 22.44 5.97
CA ASP A 136 -4.10 21.09 5.66
C ASP A 136 -3.19 20.35 4.69
N LEU A 137 -2.63 21.04 3.69
CA LEU A 137 -1.65 20.44 2.77
C LEU A 137 -0.36 20.06 3.51
N ALA A 138 0.11 20.90 4.44
CA ALA A 138 1.28 20.59 5.28
C ALA A 138 0.99 19.39 6.20
N ARG A 139 -0.18 19.35 6.82
CA ARG A 139 -0.64 18.22 7.65
C ARG A 139 -0.73 16.93 6.83
N PHE A 140 -1.29 16.98 5.63
CA PHE A 140 -1.39 15.85 4.72
C PHE A 140 -0.01 15.32 4.36
N ARG A 141 0.92 16.19 3.97
CA ARG A 141 2.31 15.81 3.65
C ARG A 141 3.00 15.12 4.84
N LYS A 142 2.84 15.65 6.05
CA LYS A 142 3.41 15.05 7.26
C LYS A 142 2.82 13.66 7.53
N LEU A 143 1.50 13.52 7.49
CA LEU A 143 0.84 12.22 7.70
C LEU A 143 1.23 11.21 6.62
N HIS A 144 1.30 11.65 5.36
CA HIS A 144 1.69 10.81 4.24
C HIS A 144 3.13 10.32 4.38
N LEU A 145 4.05 11.19 4.83
CA LEU A 145 5.43 10.83 5.12
C LEU A 145 5.52 9.77 6.23
N ILE A 146 4.81 9.97 7.33
CA ILE A 146 4.77 9.01 8.45
C ILE A 146 4.23 7.65 7.97
N TYR A 147 3.11 7.67 7.25
CA TYR A 147 2.52 6.47 6.67
C TYR A 147 3.49 5.74 5.74
N THR A 148 4.15 6.47 4.85
CA THR A 148 5.13 5.91 3.89
C THR A 148 6.33 5.31 4.61
N ALA A 149 6.85 5.97 5.65
CA ALA A 149 7.95 5.46 6.45
C ALA A 149 7.58 4.15 7.17
N LEU A 150 6.38 4.08 7.76
CA LEU A 150 5.87 2.86 8.37
C LEU A 150 5.68 1.73 7.36
N ASP A 151 5.17 2.05 6.17
CA ASP A 151 4.97 1.05 5.10
C ASP A 151 6.31 0.49 4.61
N LEU A 152 7.34 1.35 4.47
CA LEU A 152 8.69 0.92 4.10
C LEU A 152 9.35 0.08 5.19
N LEU A 153 9.20 0.46 6.47
CA LEU A 153 9.69 -0.32 7.60
C LEU A 153 9.03 -1.72 7.62
N LYS A 154 7.71 -1.77 7.49
CA LYS A 154 6.94 -3.02 7.40
C LYS A 154 7.44 -3.90 6.24
N LEU A 155 7.60 -3.32 5.05
CA LEU A 155 8.09 -4.05 3.87
C LEU A 155 9.49 -4.63 4.13
N THR A 156 10.38 -3.85 4.73
CA THR A 156 11.74 -4.28 5.10
C THR A 156 11.71 -5.44 6.08
N LEU A 157 10.86 -5.39 7.11
CA LEU A 157 10.68 -6.47 8.07
C LEU A 157 10.12 -7.74 7.42
N CYS A 158 9.16 -7.62 6.50
CA CYS A 158 8.63 -8.75 5.74
C CYS A 158 9.71 -9.40 4.86
N ILE A 159 10.52 -8.60 4.15
CA ILE A 159 11.63 -9.11 3.33
C ILE A 159 12.66 -9.81 4.19
N TRP A 160 13.04 -9.21 5.33
CA TRP A 160 13.97 -9.83 6.26
C TRP A 160 13.45 -11.17 6.80
N LEU A 161 12.18 -11.22 7.20
CA LEU A 161 11.52 -12.46 7.66
C LEU A 161 11.50 -13.52 6.58
N LEU A 162 11.22 -13.13 5.33
CA LEU A 162 11.19 -14.03 4.18
C LEU A 162 12.57 -14.66 3.97
N ILE A 163 13.62 -13.83 3.86
CA ILE A 163 15.00 -14.26 3.64
C ILE A 163 15.45 -15.20 4.77
N ARG A 164 15.23 -14.80 6.03
CA ARG A 164 15.57 -15.63 7.19
C ARG A 164 14.85 -16.97 7.16
N SER A 165 13.54 -16.96 6.91
CA SER A 165 12.72 -18.17 6.90
C SER A 165 13.11 -19.13 5.77
N ALA A 166 13.49 -18.60 4.61
CA ALA A 166 13.98 -19.36 3.46
C ALA A 166 15.36 -19.97 3.72
N ARG A 167 16.31 -19.21 4.28
CA ARG A 167 17.65 -19.72 4.63
C ARG A 167 17.59 -20.85 5.66
N GLN A 168 16.72 -20.74 6.64
CA GLN A 168 16.50 -21.82 7.62
C GLN A 168 15.82 -23.05 7.00
N ALA A 169 15.04 -22.89 5.91
CA ALA A 169 14.45 -24.02 5.19
C ALA A 169 15.51 -24.81 4.42
N SER A 170 16.46 -24.12 3.76
CA SER A 170 17.53 -24.76 3.00
C SER A 170 18.56 -25.52 3.85
N LEU A 171 18.66 -25.19 5.14
CA LEU A 171 19.56 -25.84 6.09
C LEU A 171 18.96 -27.08 6.78
N ALA A 172 17.67 -27.36 6.58
CA ALA A 172 17.04 -28.54 7.17
C ALA A 172 17.48 -29.80 6.41
N PRO A 173 18.04 -30.83 7.09
CA PRO A 173 18.46 -32.06 6.41
C PRO A 173 17.23 -32.73 5.77
N MET A 174 17.33 -33.06 4.49
CA MET A 174 16.37 -33.93 3.82
C MET A 174 16.40 -35.29 4.51
N LYS A 175 15.39 -35.58 5.33
CA LYS A 175 15.12 -36.96 5.74
C LYS A 175 14.74 -37.73 4.48
N ARG A 176 15.68 -38.53 3.96
CA ARG A 176 15.44 -39.59 2.99
C ARG A 176 14.71 -40.74 3.68
#